data_AF-A0A954LF09-F1
#
_entry.id   AF-A0A954LF09-F1
#
_cell.length_a   1.000
_cell.length_b   1.000
_cell.length_c   1.000
_cell.angle_alpha   90.00
_cell.angle_beta   90.00
_cell.angle_gamma   90.00
#
_symmetry.space_group_name_H-M   'P 1'
#
loop_
_entity.id
_entity.type
_entity.pdbx_description
1 polymer ?
#
loop_
_entity_poly.entity_id
_entity_poly.type
_entity_poly.pdbx_seq_one_letter_code
_entity_poly.pdbx_strand_id
1 'polypeptide(L)'
;QRAGCHVTMAENGEAGLNLALSRPFDIILMDMQMPVMDGYSATRSLRQAGVTTPVVALTAHAMNGDREKCLDAGCTEFLTKPLEFAVLLRTIDSLLPAETHASRSAEGPAVPEWQDSLVEPDQPSESLPGSGPVLRSEPLSRCETTVSDCSEDGSPATRMRIESSLPCHADDEFREIVDDFYDRMLERLDRVEAAVRSCDRDQVIQLSHWLKGSGGTAGFAPLMHSAAILERAAREGRDEQLQRLLADVREVADAIVLPWRSDSPNSDSDCDPGCDTLCLSPTHL
;
A
#
# COMPACT_ATOMS: atom_id res chain seq x y z
N GLN A 1 -13.24 -9.75 -0.88
CA GLN A 1 -14.61 -9.22 -0.86
C GLN A 1 -14.79 -8.11 -1.89
N ARG A 2 -14.12 -6.95 -1.77
CA ARG A 2 -14.20 -5.88 -2.80
C ARG A 2 -13.76 -6.33 -4.21
N ALA A 3 -12.71 -7.16 -4.30
CA ALA A 3 -12.27 -7.77 -5.56
C ALA A 3 -13.10 -9.00 -5.99
N GLY A 4 -14.37 -9.10 -5.61
CA GLY A 4 -15.26 -10.21 -5.99
C GLY A 4 -15.02 -11.57 -5.29
N CYS A 5 -13.93 -11.74 -4.53
CA CYS A 5 -13.66 -13.02 -3.85
C CYS A 5 -14.57 -13.28 -2.64
N HIS A 6 -15.01 -14.53 -2.49
CA HIS A 6 -15.58 -15.04 -1.24
C HIS A 6 -14.49 -15.25 -0.19
N VAL A 7 -14.60 -14.58 0.96
CA VAL A 7 -13.58 -14.61 2.01
C VAL A 7 -14.15 -15.29 3.25
N THR A 8 -13.39 -16.21 3.82
CA THR A 8 -13.63 -16.73 5.17
C THR A 8 -12.43 -16.36 6.04
N MET A 9 -12.69 -15.83 7.23
CA MET A 9 -11.68 -15.48 8.21
C MET A 9 -11.47 -16.59 9.24
N ALA A 10 -10.24 -16.71 9.74
CA ALA A 10 -9.86 -17.53 10.88
C ALA A 10 -9.04 -16.68 11.85
N GLU A 11 -9.23 -16.85 13.16
CA GLU A 11 -8.60 -16.00 14.18
C GLU A 11 -7.18 -16.46 14.56
N ASN A 12 -6.78 -17.67 14.18
CA ASN A 12 -5.46 -18.24 14.44
C ASN A 12 -5.14 -19.41 13.47
N GLY A 13 -3.92 -19.94 13.54
CA GLY A 13 -3.44 -21.03 12.68
C GLY A 13 -4.20 -22.35 12.85
N GLU A 14 -4.67 -22.67 14.05
CA GLU A 14 -5.42 -23.91 14.32
C GLU A 14 -6.83 -23.85 13.70
N ALA A 15 -7.52 -22.73 13.88
CA ALA A 15 -8.81 -22.48 13.21
C ALA A 15 -8.66 -22.49 11.69
N GLY A 16 -7.60 -21.88 11.15
CA GLY A 16 -7.28 -21.87 9.73
C GLY A 16 -7.02 -23.28 9.17
N LEU A 17 -6.23 -24.08 9.88
CA LEU A 17 -5.96 -25.48 9.56
C LEU A 17 -7.26 -26.30 9.52
N ASN A 18 -8.08 -26.22 10.58
CA ASN A 18 -9.34 -26.95 10.65
C ASN A 18 -10.30 -26.58 9.51
N LEU A 19 -10.39 -25.29 9.17
CA LEU A 19 -11.21 -24.83 8.04
C LEU A 19 -10.69 -25.40 6.71
N ALA A 20 -9.40 -25.30 6.44
CA ALA A 20 -8.80 -25.78 5.20
C ALA A 20 -8.85 -27.31 5.05
N LEU A 21 -8.91 -28.07 6.15
CA LEU A 21 -9.16 -29.51 6.11
C LEU A 21 -10.64 -29.86 5.93
N SER A 22 -11.55 -29.01 6.40
CA SER A 22 -12.99 -29.27 6.34
C SER A 22 -13.61 -29.00 4.96
N ARG A 23 -13.01 -28.11 4.16
CA ARG A 23 -13.53 -27.72 2.85
C ARG A 23 -12.42 -27.16 1.95
N PRO A 24 -12.58 -27.26 0.62
CA PRO A 24 -11.60 -26.74 -0.31
C PRO A 24 -11.60 -25.21 -0.34
N PHE A 25 -10.41 -24.64 -0.59
CA PHE A 25 -10.18 -23.24 -0.90
C PHE A 25 -9.26 -23.14 -2.11
N ASP A 26 -9.46 -22.09 -2.91
CA ASP A 26 -8.63 -21.83 -4.10
C ASP A 26 -7.27 -21.22 -3.72
N ILE A 27 -7.23 -20.47 -2.63
CA ILE A 27 -6.02 -19.83 -2.09
C ILE A 27 -6.17 -19.60 -0.58
N ILE A 28 -5.05 -19.65 0.15
CA ILE A 28 -5.00 -19.36 1.59
C ILE A 28 -4.02 -18.21 1.82
N LEU A 29 -4.48 -17.13 2.45
CA LEU A 29 -3.63 -16.07 2.97
C LEU A 29 -3.36 -16.36 4.44
N MET A 30 -2.09 -16.57 4.82
CA MET A 30 -1.71 -17.03 6.15
C MET A 30 -0.79 -16.04 6.84
N ASP A 31 -1.21 -15.45 7.95
CA ASP A 31 -0.33 -14.64 8.79
C ASP A 31 0.71 -15.52 9.49
N MET A 32 1.98 -15.14 9.45
CA MET A 32 3.05 -15.92 10.09
C MET A 32 3.12 -15.70 11.60
N GLN A 33 2.64 -14.56 12.10
CA GLN A 33 2.66 -14.23 13.52
C GLN A 33 1.23 -14.22 14.08
N MET A 34 0.78 -15.36 14.60
CA MET A 34 -0.54 -15.52 15.21
C MET A 34 -0.45 -16.18 16.60
N PRO A 35 -1.39 -15.89 17.52
CA PRO A 35 -1.49 -16.60 18.79
C PRO A 35 -1.95 -18.05 18.59
N VAL A 36 -1.79 -18.89 19.61
CA VAL A 36 -2.18 -20.33 19.65
C VAL A 36 -1.36 -21.21 18.71
N MET A 37 -1.43 -21.00 17.40
CA MET A 37 -0.67 -21.69 16.37
C MET A 37 -0.21 -20.69 15.32
N ASP A 38 1.10 -20.63 15.09
CA ASP A 38 1.71 -19.75 14.10
C ASP A 38 1.50 -20.26 12.66
N GLY A 39 1.65 -19.37 11.67
CA GLY A 39 1.43 -19.67 10.27
C GLY A 39 2.41 -20.71 9.69
N TYR A 40 3.63 -20.82 10.22
CA TYR A 40 4.59 -21.84 9.76
C TYR A 40 4.15 -23.23 10.20
N SER A 41 3.75 -23.37 11.46
CA SER A 41 3.22 -24.61 12.02
C SER A 41 1.94 -25.04 11.31
N ALA A 42 1.01 -24.10 11.10
CA ALA A 42 -0.24 -24.36 10.37
C ALA A 42 0.03 -24.83 8.92
N THR A 43 0.94 -24.16 8.21
CA THR A 43 1.28 -24.52 6.82
C THR A 43 1.94 -25.91 6.75
N ARG A 44 2.85 -26.24 7.67
CA ARG A 44 3.44 -27.58 7.74
C ARG A 44 2.38 -28.66 7.97
N SER A 45 1.44 -28.44 8.88
CA SER A 45 0.33 -29.37 9.11
C SER A 45 -0.56 -29.53 7.89
N LEU A 46 -0.86 -28.45 7.16
CA LEU A 46 -1.60 -28.52 5.89
C LEU A 46 -0.89 -29.40 4.86
N ARG A 47 0.43 -29.22 4.68
CA ARG A 47 1.21 -30.04 3.74
C ARG A 47 1.28 -31.50 4.17
N GLN A 48 1.45 -31.78 5.45
CA GLN A 48 1.42 -33.15 5.99
C GLN A 48 0.06 -33.84 5.78
N ALA A 49 -1.03 -33.08 5.83
CA ALA A 49 -2.37 -33.57 5.54
C ALA A 49 -2.68 -33.69 4.02
N GLY A 50 -1.72 -33.36 3.15
CA GLY A 50 -1.87 -33.47 1.69
C GLY A 50 -2.59 -32.29 1.03
N VAL A 51 -2.81 -31.18 1.75
CA VAL A 51 -3.40 -29.97 1.16
C VAL A 51 -2.38 -29.33 0.23
N THR A 52 -2.73 -29.17 -1.04
CA THR A 52 -1.88 -28.57 -2.09
C THR A 52 -2.28 -27.14 -2.45
N THR A 53 -3.37 -26.62 -1.87
CA THR A 53 -3.83 -25.24 -2.08
C THR A 53 -2.66 -24.25 -1.90
N PRO A 54 -2.52 -23.27 -2.81
CA PRO A 54 -1.52 -22.21 -2.67
C PRO A 54 -1.66 -21.47 -1.34
N VAL A 55 -0.54 -21.32 -0.62
CA VAL A 55 -0.49 -20.58 0.65
C VAL A 55 0.41 -19.37 0.45
N VAL A 56 -0.15 -18.17 0.62
CA VAL A 56 0.59 -16.90 0.61
C VAL A 56 0.85 -16.47 2.05
N ALA A 57 2.11 -16.47 2.45
CA ALA A 57 2.54 -16.04 3.78
C ALA A 57 2.45 -14.52 3.92
N LEU A 58 1.89 -14.02 5.02
CA LEU A 58 1.88 -12.60 5.37
C LEU A 58 2.84 -12.41 6.55
N THR A 59 4.00 -11.78 6.32
CA THR A 59 5.06 -11.63 7.33
C THR A 59 5.29 -10.17 7.71
N ALA A 60 5.61 -9.86 8.97
CA ALA A 60 5.96 -8.50 9.40
C ALA A 60 7.40 -8.06 9.02
N HIS A 61 8.24 -8.99 8.55
CA HIS A 61 9.66 -8.74 8.30
C HIS A 61 10.09 -9.24 6.91
N ALA A 62 10.92 -8.43 6.24
CA ALA A 62 11.50 -8.69 4.93
C ALA A 62 12.99 -9.07 5.01
N MET A 63 13.44 -9.59 6.16
CA MET A 63 14.86 -9.88 6.36
C MET A 63 15.28 -11.16 5.62
N ASN A 64 16.54 -11.21 5.18
CA ASN A 64 17.15 -12.42 4.64
C ASN A 64 16.98 -13.58 5.64
N GLY A 65 16.28 -14.64 5.22
CA GLY A 65 15.98 -15.84 6.02
C GLY A 65 14.49 -16.03 6.30
N ASP A 66 13.66 -14.99 6.33
CA ASP A 66 12.21 -15.17 6.55
C ASP A 66 11.52 -15.77 5.33
N ARG A 67 11.99 -15.42 4.12
CA ARG A 67 11.58 -16.06 2.87
C ARG A 67 11.85 -17.57 2.89
N GLU A 68 13.05 -17.97 3.30
CA GLU A 68 13.46 -19.37 3.39
C GLU A 68 12.59 -20.14 4.38
N LYS A 69 12.33 -19.57 5.57
CA LYS A 69 11.42 -20.18 6.55
C LYS A 69 10.00 -20.37 6.00
N CYS A 70 9.48 -19.42 5.21
CA CYS A 70 8.15 -19.54 4.60
C CYS A 70 8.12 -20.69 3.59
N LEU A 71 9.13 -20.78 2.72
CA LEU A 71 9.24 -21.83 1.72
C LEU A 71 9.47 -23.21 2.37
N ASP A 72 10.31 -23.30 3.40
CA ASP A 72 10.55 -24.52 4.18
C ASP A 72 9.31 -24.99 4.94
N ALA A 73 8.40 -24.08 5.29
CA ALA A 73 7.11 -24.43 5.85
C ALA A 73 6.12 -24.96 4.80
N GLY A 74 6.41 -24.75 3.51
CA GLY A 74 5.57 -25.17 2.37
C GLY A 74 4.68 -24.06 1.82
N CYS A 75 4.98 -22.79 2.09
CA CYS A 75 4.28 -21.66 1.46
C CYS A 75 4.63 -21.58 -0.04
N THR A 76 3.69 -21.09 -0.83
CA THR A 76 3.87 -20.91 -2.28
C THR A 76 4.50 -19.56 -2.59
N GLU A 77 4.07 -18.51 -1.89
CA GLU A 77 4.63 -17.17 -1.97
C GLU A 77 4.57 -16.49 -0.60
N PHE A 78 5.23 -15.35 -0.45
CA PHE A 78 5.15 -14.52 0.75
C PHE A 78 5.02 -13.04 0.39
N LEU A 79 4.36 -12.29 1.27
CA LEU A 79 4.16 -10.85 1.19
C LEU A 79 4.49 -10.22 2.54
N THR A 80 5.20 -9.11 2.51
CA THR A 80 5.60 -8.39 3.71
C THR A 80 4.52 -7.37 4.09
N LYS A 81 4.26 -7.23 5.37
CA LYS A 81 3.41 -6.17 5.93
C LYS A 81 4.24 -4.88 6.04
N PRO A 82 3.66 -3.70 5.75
CA PRO A 82 2.27 -3.47 5.35
C PRO A 82 1.97 -4.02 3.94
N LEU A 83 0.80 -4.64 3.76
CA LEU A 83 0.42 -5.29 2.50
C LEU A 83 -0.05 -4.23 1.50
N GLU A 84 0.65 -4.14 0.37
CA GLU A 84 0.19 -3.38 -0.78
C GLU A 84 -0.90 -4.16 -1.52
N PHE A 85 -2.09 -3.58 -1.63
CA PHE A 85 -3.26 -4.27 -2.18
C PHE A 85 -3.06 -4.73 -3.64
N ALA A 86 -2.37 -3.91 -4.45
CA ALA A 86 -2.03 -4.26 -5.82
C ALA A 86 -1.13 -5.49 -5.91
N VAL A 87 -0.11 -5.56 -5.05
CA VAL A 87 0.80 -6.71 -4.98
C VAL A 87 0.05 -7.94 -4.51
N LEU A 88 -0.78 -7.80 -3.47
CA LEU A 88 -1.62 -8.90 -2.98
C LEU A 88 -2.53 -9.46 -4.07
N LEU A 89 -3.26 -8.60 -4.80
CA LEU A 89 -4.14 -9.04 -5.87
C LEU A 89 -3.38 -9.70 -7.02
N ARG A 90 -2.23 -9.14 -7.44
CA ARG A 90 -1.38 -9.75 -8.46
C ARG A 90 -0.85 -11.13 -8.04
N THR A 91 -0.46 -11.28 -6.77
CA THR A 91 -0.02 -12.56 -6.23
C THR A 91 -1.17 -13.55 -6.14
N ILE A 92 -2.39 -13.11 -5.81
CA ILE A 92 -3.56 -13.98 -5.82
C ILE A 92 -3.85 -14.43 -7.25
N ASP A 93 -3.94 -13.50 -8.20
CA ASP A 93 -4.27 -13.76 -9.60
C ASP A 93 -3.27 -14.70 -10.27
N SER A 94 -1.97 -14.54 -10.00
CA SER A 94 -0.93 -15.42 -10.53
C SER A 94 -0.95 -16.84 -9.96
N LEU A 95 -1.60 -17.04 -8.81
CA LEU A 95 -1.68 -18.33 -8.11
C LEU A 95 -3.04 -19.02 -8.27
N LEU A 96 -4.07 -18.29 -8.71
CA LEU A 96 -5.36 -18.88 -9.00
C LEU A 96 -5.27 -19.74 -10.29
N PRO A 97 -5.82 -20.96 -10.27
CA PRO A 97 -5.80 -21.82 -11.46
C PRO A 97 -6.70 -21.22 -12.56
N ALA A 98 -6.16 -21.17 -13.79
CA ALA A 98 -6.79 -20.57 -14.99
C ALA A 98 -8.14 -21.20 -15.41
N GLU A 99 -8.60 -22.26 -14.75
CA GLU A 99 -9.78 -23.05 -15.14
C GLU A 99 -11.06 -22.73 -14.33
N THR A 100 -11.03 -21.81 -13.36
CA THR A 100 -12.18 -21.63 -12.43
C THR A 100 -13.27 -20.68 -12.95
N HIS A 101 -13.11 -20.07 -14.13
CA HIS A 101 -14.03 -19.08 -14.69
C HIS A 101 -15.10 -19.64 -15.67
N ALA A 102 -15.41 -20.93 -15.65
CA ALA A 102 -16.39 -21.53 -16.58
C ALA A 102 -17.74 -21.94 -15.95
N SER A 103 -17.99 -21.73 -14.65
CA SER A 103 -19.29 -22.12 -14.06
C SER A 103 -19.74 -21.22 -12.92
N ARG A 104 -20.10 -19.97 -13.23
CA ARG A 104 -20.93 -19.11 -12.36
C ARG A 104 -21.51 -17.93 -13.16
N SER A 105 -22.26 -18.24 -14.21
CA SER A 105 -23.29 -17.33 -14.71
C SER A 105 -24.61 -17.66 -14.02
N ALA A 106 -25.30 -16.61 -13.56
CA ALA A 106 -26.62 -16.59 -12.91
C ALA A 106 -26.64 -16.79 -11.39
N GLU A 107 -26.35 -15.72 -10.64
CA GLU A 107 -27.24 -15.14 -9.62
C GLU A 107 -26.48 -14.01 -8.89
N GLY A 108 -26.71 -12.78 -9.33
CA GLY A 108 -26.23 -11.60 -8.59
C GLY A 108 -27.14 -11.32 -7.40
N PRO A 109 -26.60 -11.02 -6.20
CA PRO A 109 -27.39 -10.41 -5.16
C PRO A 109 -27.16 -8.89 -5.12
N ALA A 110 -28.27 -8.21 -4.87
CA ALA A 110 -28.45 -6.78 -4.76
C ALA A 110 -27.49 -6.10 -3.76
N VAL A 111 -27.02 -4.92 -4.16
CA VAL A 111 -26.34 -3.94 -3.31
C VAL A 111 -27.37 -3.31 -2.35
N PRO A 112 -27.17 -3.35 -1.02
CA PRO A 112 -27.82 -2.41 -0.13
C PRO A 112 -26.97 -1.13 -0.02
N GLU A 113 -27.62 0.02 -0.24
CA GLU A 113 -27.15 1.36 0.15
C GLU A 113 -26.86 1.42 1.65
N TRP A 114 -25.76 2.06 2.04
CA TRP A 114 -25.50 2.43 3.44
C TRP A 114 -25.18 3.91 3.52
N GLN A 115 -26.07 4.61 4.22
CA GLN A 115 -26.04 6.03 4.52
C GLN A 115 -24.94 6.36 5.52
N ASP A 116 -24.35 7.52 5.27
CA ASP A 116 -23.42 8.28 6.08
C ASP A 116 -23.98 8.52 7.49
N SER A 117 -23.26 8.13 8.53
CA SER A 117 -23.53 8.60 9.89
C SER A 117 -22.25 8.76 10.67
N LEU A 118 -21.76 10.00 10.59
CA LEU A 118 -20.80 10.65 11.44
C LEU A 118 -21.13 10.44 12.92
N VAL A 119 -20.21 9.82 13.68
CA VAL A 119 -20.14 10.01 15.14
C VAL A 119 -18.67 10.12 15.56
N GLU A 120 -18.26 11.34 15.88
CA GLU A 120 -17.27 11.67 16.91
C GLU A 120 -17.91 12.78 17.78
N PRO A 121 -17.44 13.10 19.01
CA PRO A 121 -16.35 12.50 19.79
C PRO A 121 -16.78 12.12 21.24
N ASP A 122 -15.98 11.32 21.94
CA ASP A 122 -15.86 11.47 23.41
C ASP A 122 -14.52 10.96 23.95
N GLN A 123 -13.89 11.80 24.77
CA GLN A 123 -12.78 11.57 25.71
C GLN A 123 -13.19 12.38 26.97
N PRO A 124 -12.85 12.03 28.23
CA PRO A 124 -11.53 11.50 28.64
C PRO A 124 -11.54 10.55 29.87
N SER A 125 -10.38 9.98 30.25
CA SER A 125 -9.82 10.05 31.63
C SER A 125 -8.58 9.17 31.85
N GLU A 126 -7.76 9.64 32.79
CA GLU A 126 -6.34 9.35 33.08
C GLU A 126 -6.06 8.03 33.85
N SER A 127 -4.82 7.51 33.78
CA SER A 127 -3.86 7.49 34.93
C SER A 127 -2.60 6.61 34.70
N LEU A 128 -1.44 7.17 35.06
CA LEU A 128 -0.09 6.56 35.17
C LEU A 128 0.05 5.71 36.46
N PRO A 129 1.00 4.74 36.58
CA PRO A 129 2.42 4.99 36.92
C PRO A 129 3.40 3.99 36.22
N GLY A 130 4.74 4.04 36.21
CA GLY A 130 5.79 4.89 36.77
C GLY A 130 7.17 4.25 36.45
N SER A 131 8.15 5.10 36.15
CA SER A 131 9.62 5.02 36.35
C SER A 131 10.47 3.75 36.09
N GLY A 132 11.35 3.87 35.07
CA GLY A 132 12.82 3.64 35.17
C GLY A 132 13.43 2.48 34.34
N PRO A 133 14.75 2.45 34.04
CA PRO A 133 15.76 3.52 34.01
C PRO A 133 16.47 3.69 32.64
N VAL A 134 17.21 4.81 32.56
CA VAL A 134 18.05 5.29 31.46
C VAL A 134 19.36 4.50 31.34
N LEU A 135 19.77 4.17 30.11
CA LEU A 135 21.16 3.82 29.78
C LEU A 135 21.66 4.72 28.64
N ARG A 136 22.79 5.37 28.89
CA ARG A 136 23.47 6.31 28.01
C ARG A 136 24.48 5.61 27.08
N SER A 137 24.59 6.21 25.89
CA SER A 137 25.78 6.47 25.06
C SER A 137 26.61 5.30 24.53
N GLU A 138 26.84 5.26 23.22
CA GLU A 138 28.09 5.76 22.58
C GLU A 138 27.94 5.86 21.03
N PRO A 139 28.78 6.67 20.36
CA PRO A 139 28.45 7.33 19.09
C PRO A 139 29.04 6.61 17.87
N LEU A 140 28.35 6.69 16.72
CA LEU A 140 28.94 6.31 15.43
C LEU A 140 29.03 7.51 14.49
N SER A 141 30.27 8.01 14.42
CA SER A 141 31.00 8.42 13.24
C SER A 141 30.29 9.26 12.18
N ARG A 142 30.61 10.55 12.26
CA ARG A 142 30.74 11.54 11.19
C ARG A 142 31.21 10.91 9.86
N CYS A 143 30.40 11.05 8.82
CA CYS A 143 30.87 11.07 7.44
C CYS A 143 30.53 12.44 6.85
N GLU A 144 31.59 13.20 6.63
CA GLU A 144 31.60 14.41 5.81
C GLU A 144 31.23 14.03 4.37
N THR A 145 30.30 14.76 3.76
CA THR A 145 30.33 14.94 2.32
C THR A 145 30.14 16.41 2.03
N THR A 146 31.21 16.94 1.47
CA THR A 146 31.47 18.29 1.03
C THR A 146 30.39 18.82 0.11
N VAL A 147 29.94 20.03 0.42
CA VAL A 147 29.43 21.01 -0.54
C VAL A 147 30.41 21.10 -1.71
N SER A 148 29.92 20.89 -2.93
CA SER A 148 30.61 21.28 -4.15
C SER A 148 29.59 21.78 -5.17
N ASP A 149 29.51 23.09 -5.20
CA ASP A 149 29.44 23.99 -6.36
C ASP A 149 28.32 23.89 -7.40
N CYS A 150 27.70 25.05 -7.62
CA CYS A 150 26.75 25.34 -8.67
C CYS A 150 27.46 25.45 -10.02
N SER A 151 26.84 24.95 -11.08
CA SER A 151 27.03 25.47 -12.44
C SER A 151 25.76 25.27 -13.25
N GLU A 152 25.38 26.37 -13.88
CA GLU A 152 24.20 26.61 -14.69
C GLU A 152 24.27 25.81 -16.00
N ASP A 153 23.24 25.02 -16.27
CA ASP A 153 22.81 24.75 -17.64
C ASP A 153 21.29 24.55 -17.64
N GLY A 154 20.60 25.49 -18.27
CA GLY A 154 19.15 25.58 -18.37
C GLY A 154 18.54 24.53 -19.28
N SER A 155 18.60 23.27 -18.87
CA SER A 155 17.64 22.24 -19.29
C SER A 155 16.52 22.22 -18.25
N PRO A 156 15.23 22.20 -18.63
CA PRO A 156 14.17 22.04 -17.64
C PRO A 156 14.45 20.71 -16.94
N ALA A 157 14.78 20.76 -15.64
CA ALA A 157 14.91 19.58 -14.82
C ALA A 157 13.65 18.74 -15.07
N THR A 158 13.83 17.54 -15.63
CA THR A 158 12.74 16.60 -15.88
C THR A 158 11.98 16.45 -14.57
N ARG A 159 10.83 17.13 -14.43
CA ARG A 159 10.01 17.03 -13.24
C ARG A 159 9.69 15.55 -13.07
N MET A 160 10.04 15.02 -11.89
CA MET A 160 9.76 13.62 -11.57
C MET A 160 8.26 13.40 -11.81
N ARG A 161 7.89 12.52 -12.73
CA ARG A 161 6.49 12.12 -12.97
C ARG A 161 6.24 10.85 -12.16
N ILE A 162 5.22 10.88 -11.33
CA ILE A 162 4.80 9.75 -10.50
C ILE A 162 3.44 9.28 -11.01
N GLU A 163 3.40 8.06 -11.52
CA GLU A 163 2.15 7.43 -11.94
C GLU A 163 1.69 6.42 -10.88
N SER A 164 0.39 6.13 -10.87
CA SER A 164 -0.15 5.07 -10.02
C SER A 164 0.40 3.71 -10.48
N SER A 165 0.78 2.86 -9.54
CA SER A 165 1.14 1.46 -9.83
C SER A 165 -0.06 0.55 -10.13
N LEU A 166 -1.30 1.05 -9.98
CA LEU A 166 -2.53 0.33 -10.33
C LEU A 166 -2.70 0.23 -11.85
N PRO A 167 -3.35 -0.83 -12.38
CA PRO A 167 -3.52 -1.07 -13.82
C PRO A 167 -4.58 -0.16 -14.45
N CYS A 168 -4.44 1.16 -14.27
CA CYS A 168 -5.40 2.17 -14.70
C CYS A 168 -5.52 2.28 -16.23
N HIS A 169 -4.56 1.78 -17.01
CA HIS A 169 -4.68 1.72 -18.46
C HIS A 169 -5.59 0.59 -18.95
N ALA A 170 -5.76 -0.46 -18.15
CA ALA A 170 -6.49 -1.67 -18.54
C ALA A 170 -7.91 -1.74 -17.99
N ASP A 171 -8.23 -0.95 -16.95
CA ASP A 171 -9.48 -1.09 -16.20
C ASP A 171 -9.90 0.27 -15.58
N ASP A 172 -11.15 0.67 -15.88
CA ASP A 172 -11.75 1.93 -15.47
C ASP A 172 -12.11 1.97 -13.97
N GLU A 173 -12.35 0.83 -13.31
CA GLU A 173 -12.65 0.79 -11.87
C GLU A 173 -11.45 1.27 -11.04
N PHE A 174 -10.23 0.97 -11.48
CA PHE A 174 -9.03 1.47 -10.81
C PHE A 174 -8.82 2.97 -11.02
N ARG A 175 -9.26 3.53 -12.17
CA ARG A 175 -9.24 4.98 -12.38
C ARG A 175 -10.14 5.68 -11.36
N GLU A 176 -11.33 5.14 -11.11
CA GLU A 176 -12.26 5.71 -10.12
C GLU A 176 -11.66 5.72 -8.71
N ILE A 177 -10.96 4.64 -8.32
CA ILE A 177 -10.28 4.56 -7.02
C ILE A 177 -9.16 5.59 -6.91
N VAL A 178 -8.35 5.74 -7.96
CA VAL A 178 -7.25 6.71 -7.99
C VAL A 178 -7.77 8.14 -8.01
N ASP A 179 -8.85 8.41 -8.72
CA ASP A 179 -9.51 9.71 -8.78
C ASP A 179 -10.09 10.11 -7.42
N ASP A 180 -10.85 9.24 -6.76
CA ASP A 180 -11.39 9.48 -5.41
C ASP A 180 -10.27 9.69 -4.39
N PHE A 181 -9.19 8.91 -4.49
CA PHE A 181 -8.02 9.14 -3.66
C PHE A 181 -7.38 10.50 -3.92
N TYR A 182 -7.17 10.86 -5.19
CA TYR A 182 -6.48 12.10 -5.57
C TYR A 182 -7.25 13.34 -5.10
N ASP A 183 -8.57 13.36 -5.28
CA ASP A 183 -9.41 14.48 -4.84
C ASP A 183 -9.37 14.64 -3.31
N ARG A 184 -9.49 13.53 -2.58
CA ARG A 184 -9.37 13.53 -1.11
C ARG A 184 -7.97 13.89 -0.65
N MET A 185 -6.93 13.48 -1.37
CA MET A 185 -5.54 13.80 -1.05
C MET A 185 -5.32 15.31 -1.08
N LEU A 186 -5.79 16.00 -2.11
CA LEU A 186 -5.66 17.46 -2.22
C LEU A 186 -6.34 18.18 -1.03
N GLU A 187 -7.58 17.81 -0.71
CA GLU A 187 -8.29 18.37 0.45
C GLU A 187 -7.52 18.12 1.77
N ARG A 188 -6.96 16.92 1.93
CA ARG A 188 -6.23 16.53 3.15
C ARG A 188 -4.89 17.26 3.26
N LEU A 189 -4.17 17.47 2.17
CA LEU A 189 -2.90 18.20 2.19
C LEU A 189 -3.08 19.65 2.68
N ASP A 190 -4.16 20.32 2.27
CA ASP A 190 -4.48 21.66 2.77
C ASP A 190 -4.78 21.66 4.29
N ARG A 191 -5.43 20.59 4.78
CA ARG A 191 -5.66 20.41 6.23
C ARG A 191 -4.37 20.13 7.00
N VAL A 192 -3.46 19.32 6.45
CA VAL A 192 -2.14 19.07 7.06
C VAL A 192 -1.38 20.38 7.15
N GLU A 193 -1.41 21.20 6.09
CA GLU A 193 -0.76 22.50 6.09
C GLU A 193 -1.32 23.44 7.15
N ALA A 194 -2.64 23.52 7.28
CA ALA A 194 -3.27 24.28 8.35
C ALA A 194 -2.82 23.79 9.73
N ALA A 195 -2.79 22.47 9.94
CA ALA A 195 -2.37 21.85 11.20
C ALA A 195 -0.89 22.11 11.53
N VAL A 196 0.01 22.04 10.54
CA VAL A 196 1.43 22.40 10.72
C VAL A 196 1.57 23.88 11.09
N ARG A 197 0.83 24.78 10.43
CA ARG A 197 0.84 26.22 10.75
C ARG A 197 0.28 26.53 12.13
N SER A 198 -0.71 25.77 12.60
CA SER A 198 -1.28 25.91 13.95
C SER A 198 -0.55 25.09 15.03
N CYS A 199 0.56 24.42 14.68
CA CYS A 199 1.30 23.51 15.55
C CYS A 199 0.44 22.41 16.20
N ASP A 200 -0.63 21.98 15.52
CA ASP A 200 -1.50 20.90 15.96
C ASP A 200 -0.92 19.55 15.53
N ARG A 201 -0.02 19.01 16.37
CA ARG A 201 0.68 17.75 16.07
C ARG A 201 -0.27 16.57 15.92
N ASP A 202 -1.35 16.53 16.68
CA ASP A 202 -2.30 15.40 16.66
C ASP A 202 -3.02 15.36 15.31
N GLN A 203 -3.46 16.50 14.80
CA GLN A 203 -4.02 16.57 13.45
C GLN A 203 -2.99 16.22 12.37
N VAL A 204 -1.73 16.67 12.49
CA VAL A 204 -0.66 16.29 11.55
C VAL A 204 -0.47 14.77 11.54
N ILE A 205 -0.47 14.12 12.70
CA ILE A 205 -0.31 12.67 12.82
C ILE A 205 -1.49 11.95 12.16
N GLN A 206 -2.73 12.32 12.48
CA GLN A 206 -3.92 11.66 11.94
C GLN A 206 -4.01 11.78 10.42
N LEU A 207 -3.77 12.98 9.89
CA LEU A 207 -3.85 13.24 8.45
C LEU A 207 -2.69 12.59 7.69
N SER A 208 -1.48 12.60 8.24
CA SER A 208 -0.31 11.91 7.65
C SER A 208 -0.48 10.39 7.69
N HIS A 209 -1.12 9.86 8.75
CA HIS A 209 -1.45 8.44 8.84
C HIS A 209 -2.39 7.99 7.73
N TRP A 210 -3.42 8.80 7.42
CA TRP A 210 -4.32 8.54 6.30
C TRP A 210 -3.58 8.57 4.97
N LEU A 211 -2.74 9.59 4.71
CA LEU A 211 -1.93 9.68 3.49
C LEU A 211 -1.04 8.44 3.30
N LYS A 212 -0.44 7.94 4.38
CA LYS A 212 0.34 6.71 4.37
C LYS A 212 -0.51 5.48 4.03
N GLY A 213 -1.69 5.34 4.66
CA GLY A 213 -2.56 4.17 4.44
C GLY A 213 -3.23 4.17 3.07
N SER A 214 -3.83 5.29 2.67
CA SER A 214 -4.58 5.43 1.43
C SER A 214 -3.69 5.59 0.20
N GLY A 215 -2.53 6.26 0.33
CA GLY A 215 -1.56 6.37 -0.76
C GLY A 215 -1.04 5.02 -1.23
N GLY A 216 -0.85 4.07 -0.31
CA GLY A 216 -0.50 2.69 -0.66
C GLY A 216 -1.61 1.96 -1.43
N THR A 217 -2.88 2.19 -1.09
CA THR A 217 -4.01 1.58 -1.83
C THR A 217 -4.21 2.15 -3.22
N ALA A 218 -3.85 3.42 -3.43
CA ALA A 218 -3.94 4.10 -4.71
C ALA A 218 -2.67 3.96 -5.57
N GLY A 219 -1.64 3.25 -5.08
CA GLY A 219 -0.43 2.94 -5.85
C GLY A 219 0.65 4.03 -5.86
N PHE A 220 0.66 4.94 -4.88
CA PHE A 220 1.62 6.04 -4.78
C PHE A 220 2.65 5.81 -3.66
N ALA A 221 3.55 4.86 -3.86
CA ALA A 221 4.57 4.50 -2.85
C ALA A 221 5.47 5.68 -2.41
N PRO A 222 5.92 6.60 -3.31
CA PRO A 222 6.69 7.77 -2.89
C PRO A 222 5.92 8.68 -1.92
N LEU A 223 4.62 8.86 -2.15
CA LEU A 223 3.76 9.68 -1.29
C LEU A 223 3.59 9.05 0.10
N MET A 224 3.39 7.73 0.15
CA MET A 224 3.34 6.98 1.40
C MET A 224 4.63 7.18 2.21
N HIS A 225 5.78 7.10 1.54
CA HIS A 225 7.08 7.25 2.20
C HIS A 225 7.24 8.63 2.83
N SER A 226 6.98 9.70 2.06
CA SER A 226 7.07 11.08 2.58
C SER A 226 6.09 11.32 3.73
N ALA A 227 4.85 10.81 3.63
CA ALA A 227 3.85 10.93 4.68
C ALA A 227 4.27 10.21 5.98
N ALA A 228 4.91 9.04 5.88
CA ALA A 228 5.40 8.30 7.04
C ALA A 228 6.53 9.05 7.78
N ILE A 229 7.39 9.75 7.04
CA ILE A 229 8.45 10.58 7.64
C ILE A 229 7.83 11.77 8.38
N LEU A 230 6.85 12.44 7.77
CA LEU A 230 6.12 13.55 8.39
C LEU A 230 5.39 13.12 9.67
N GLU A 231 4.66 11.99 9.61
CA GLU A 231 3.96 11.41 10.77
C GLU A 231 4.92 11.14 11.93
N ARG A 232 6.08 10.54 11.64
CA ARG A 232 7.09 10.22 12.65
C ARG A 232 7.68 11.48 13.28
N ALA A 233 8.00 12.49 12.48
CA ALA A 233 8.53 13.76 12.98
C ALA A 233 7.53 14.44 13.93
N ALA A 234 6.24 14.41 13.61
CA ALA A 234 5.19 14.96 14.46
C ALA A 234 5.06 14.20 15.79
N ARG A 235 5.09 12.86 15.77
CA ARG A 235 5.08 12.03 16.99
C ARG A 235 6.29 12.27 17.89
N GLU A 236 7.44 12.52 17.30
CA GLU A 236 8.69 12.79 18.03
C GLU A 236 8.82 14.27 18.46
N GLY A 237 7.83 15.13 18.16
CA GLY A 237 7.82 16.54 18.55
C GLY A 237 8.85 17.41 17.83
N ARG A 238 9.28 17.01 16.62
CA ARG A 238 10.28 17.72 15.80
C ARG A 238 9.63 18.84 14.96
N ASP A 239 9.01 19.82 15.61
CA ASP A 239 8.19 20.85 14.96
C ASP A 239 8.93 21.67 13.91
N GLU A 240 10.20 21.99 14.18
CA GLU A 240 11.08 22.74 13.26
C GLU A 240 11.24 22.06 11.90
N GLN A 241 11.00 20.75 11.83
CA GLN A 241 11.12 19.95 10.61
C GLN A 241 9.79 19.77 9.87
N LEU A 242 8.64 19.99 10.53
CA LEU A 242 7.32 19.67 9.96
C LEU A 242 7.04 20.48 8.69
N GLN A 243 7.40 21.77 8.67
CA GLN A 243 7.16 22.61 7.50
C GLN A 243 7.99 22.17 6.29
N ARG A 244 9.24 21.75 6.51
CA ARG A 244 10.10 21.20 5.45
C ARG A 244 9.56 19.86 4.94
N LEU A 245 9.24 18.94 5.86
CA LEU A 245 8.73 17.62 5.50
C LEU A 245 7.37 17.68 4.80
N LEU A 246 6.53 18.65 5.16
CA LEU A 246 5.29 18.92 4.44
C LEU A 246 5.57 19.41 3.01
N ALA A 247 6.58 20.25 2.81
CA ALA A 247 7.00 20.67 1.48
C ALA A 247 7.43 19.45 0.64
N ASP A 248 8.19 18.52 1.22
CA ASP A 248 8.59 17.27 0.55
C ASP A 248 7.35 16.42 0.17
N VAL A 249 6.34 16.33 1.04
CA VAL A 249 5.07 15.63 0.74
C VAL A 249 4.33 16.32 -0.41
N ARG A 250 4.26 17.65 -0.43
CA ARG A 250 3.61 18.40 -1.53
C ARG A 250 4.36 18.25 -2.84
N GLU A 251 5.68 18.30 -2.82
CA GLU A 251 6.49 18.10 -4.03
C GLU A 251 6.19 16.73 -4.66
N VAL A 252 6.06 15.69 -3.84
CA VAL A 252 5.67 14.36 -4.30
C VAL A 252 4.22 14.33 -4.81
N ALA A 253 3.30 15.03 -4.16
CA ALA A 253 1.91 15.11 -4.60
C ALA A 253 1.76 15.86 -5.94
N ASP A 254 2.49 16.95 -6.12
CA ASP A 254 2.50 17.77 -7.35
C ASP A 254 3.18 17.04 -8.52
N ALA A 255 4.02 16.06 -8.21
CA ALA A 255 4.65 15.16 -9.18
C ALA A 255 3.70 14.04 -9.68
N ILE A 256 2.53 13.86 -9.07
CA ILE A 256 1.56 12.84 -9.49
C ILE A 256 0.93 13.23 -10.84
N VAL A 257 0.97 12.29 -11.78
CA VAL A 257 0.36 12.42 -13.11
C VAL A 257 -0.74 11.38 -13.27
N LEU A 258 -1.94 11.85 -13.62
CA LEU A 258 -3.10 11.03 -13.96
C LEU A 258 -3.46 11.25 -15.45
N PRO A 259 -2.93 10.43 -16.38
CA PRO A 259 -3.05 10.68 -17.82
C PRO A 259 -4.49 10.77 -18.35
N TRP A 260 -5.45 10.19 -17.63
CA TRP A 260 -6.87 10.20 -17.98
C TRP A 260 -7.64 11.41 -17.41
N ARG A 261 -7.01 12.24 -16.55
CA ARG A 261 -7.62 13.46 -16.00
C ARG A 261 -7.05 14.71 -16.67
N SER A 262 -7.94 15.61 -17.08
CA SER A 262 -7.58 16.90 -17.67
C SER A 262 -7.07 17.94 -16.66
N ASP A 263 -7.34 17.74 -15.37
CA ASP A 263 -6.97 18.67 -14.30
C ASP A 263 -5.67 18.26 -13.56
N SER A 264 -5.00 17.19 -14.02
CA SER A 264 -3.73 16.72 -13.43
C SER A 264 -2.59 17.69 -13.78
N PRO A 265 -1.76 18.10 -12.81
CA PRO A 265 -0.56 18.88 -13.12
C PRO A 265 0.36 18.03 -14.02
N ASN A 266 0.62 18.52 -15.24
CA ASN A 266 1.37 17.86 -16.31
C ASN A 266 0.62 16.81 -17.15
N SER A 267 -0.71 16.91 -17.32
CA SER A 267 -1.42 16.28 -18.44
C SER A 267 -1.01 16.95 -19.77
N ASP A 268 0.25 16.80 -20.17
CA ASP A 268 0.64 17.16 -21.53
C ASP A 268 -0.05 16.18 -22.46
N SER A 269 -0.98 16.73 -23.22
CA SER A 269 -1.63 16.12 -24.36
C SER A 269 -0.61 15.82 -25.45
N ASP A 270 0.11 14.70 -25.33
CA ASP A 270 0.87 14.07 -26.42
C ASP A 270 0.41 12.61 -26.61
N CYS A 271 -0.92 12.42 -26.61
CA CYS A 271 -1.52 11.28 -27.30
C CYS A 271 -2.10 11.80 -28.62
N ASP A 272 -1.30 11.70 -29.68
CA ASP A 272 -1.77 11.79 -31.06
C ASP A 272 -2.67 10.57 -31.35
N PRO A 273 -4.00 10.70 -31.54
CA PRO A 273 -4.87 9.59 -31.84
C PRO A 273 -4.88 9.42 -33.37
N GLY A 274 -3.81 8.83 -33.90
CA GLY A 274 -3.61 8.87 -35.35
C GLY A 274 -2.53 7.96 -35.90
N CYS A 275 -2.50 6.67 -35.54
CA CYS A 275 -1.79 5.70 -36.38
C CYS A 275 -2.41 4.30 -36.32
N ASP A 276 -3.70 4.21 -36.67
CA ASP A 276 -4.22 3.02 -37.34
C ASP A 276 -3.74 3.05 -38.80
N THR A 277 -2.60 2.45 -39.12
CA THR A 277 -2.32 2.03 -40.50
C THR A 277 -1.39 0.82 -40.51
N LEU A 278 -2.02 -0.36 -40.64
CA LEU A 278 -1.63 -1.45 -41.53
C LEU A 278 -0.26 -1.27 -42.23
N CYS A 279 0.76 -1.99 -41.76
CA CYS A 279 1.91 -2.35 -42.59
C CYS A 279 2.18 -3.85 -42.46
N LEU A 280 1.35 -4.60 -43.20
CA LEU A 280 1.81 -5.84 -43.82
C LEU A 280 3.05 -5.52 -44.67
N SER A 281 4.13 -6.27 -44.45
CA SER A 281 5.26 -6.43 -45.38
C SER A 281 4.74 -6.67 -46.81
N PRO A 282 5.47 -6.36 -47.92
CA PRO A 282 6.79 -6.95 -48.20
C PRO A 282 7.79 -6.11 -49.05
N THR A 283 9.07 -6.45 -48.89
CA THR A 283 10.11 -6.66 -49.93
C THR A 283 10.37 -5.65 -51.07
N HIS A 284 11.68 -5.45 -51.28
CA HIS A 284 12.41 -5.19 -52.54
C HIS A 284 12.66 -3.76 -53.03
N LEU A 285 13.97 -3.54 -53.23
CA LEU A 285 14.71 -2.61 -54.10
C LEU A 285 15.08 -1.25 -53.52
#